data_AF-A0A3A8ZPI6-F1
#
_entry.id   AF-A0A3A8ZPI6-F1
#
_cell.length_a   1.000
_cell.length_b   1.000
_cell.length_c   1.000
_cell.angle_alpha   90.00
_cell.angle_beta   90.00
_cell.angle_gamma   90.00
#
_symmetry.space_group_name_H-M   'P 1'
#
loop_
_entity.id
_entity.type
_entity.pdbx_description
1 polymer ?
#
loop_
_entity_poly.entity_id
_entity_poly.type
_entity_poly.pdbx_seq_one_letter_code
_entity_poly.pdbx_strand_id
1 'polypeptide(L)'
;MGEIMKIHCNACRAEWECMTGCGLQHGRKENIIAAFQTEEQARVMKLLTQNPIPLYDFRYQIASCSFCHKPVSVPVLRSIENDEIYTGICPACGNQPQTPLPEDITDMTCPVCGNQALTADEVGHWD
;
A
#
# COMPACT_ATOMS: atom_id res chain seq x y z
N MET A 1 -12.80 -2.11 2.11
CA MET A 1 -12.63 -3.15 3.16
C MET A 1 -11.18 -3.62 3.08
N GLY A 2 -10.74 -4.65 3.80
CA GLY A 2 -9.48 -5.33 3.43
C GLY A 2 -9.75 -6.24 2.24
N GLU A 3 -9.13 -5.97 1.09
CA GLU A 3 -9.32 -6.74 -0.15
C GLU A 3 -8.00 -7.38 -0.63
N ILE A 4 -8.09 -8.60 -1.15
CA ILE A 4 -6.99 -9.30 -1.81
C ILE A 4 -7.19 -9.16 -3.31
N MET A 5 -6.26 -8.47 -3.95
CA MET A 5 -6.26 -8.21 -5.38
C MET A 5 -5.28 -9.15 -6.08
N LYS A 6 -5.78 -9.91 -7.06
CA LYS A 6 -4.94 -10.66 -8.00
C LYS A 6 -4.59 -9.76 -9.18
N ILE A 7 -3.35 -9.31 -9.21
CA ILE A 7 -2.79 -8.46 -10.25
C ILE A 7 -2.14 -9.32 -11.31
N HIS A 8 -2.40 -9.07 -12.59
CA HIS A 8 -1.79 -9.81 -13.66
C HIS A 8 -1.49 -8.95 -14.88
N CYS A 9 -0.52 -9.39 -15.70
CA CYS A 9 -0.20 -8.79 -16.98
C CYS A 9 -0.63 -9.70 -18.13
N ASN A 10 -1.53 -9.23 -18.98
CA ASN A 10 -2.01 -10.01 -20.14
C ASN A 10 -0.95 -10.23 -21.23
N ALA A 11 0.11 -9.40 -21.27
CA ALA A 11 1.20 -9.53 -22.25
C ALA A 11 2.23 -10.60 -21.86
N CYS A 12 2.76 -10.55 -20.62
CA CYS A 12 3.82 -11.47 -20.17
C CYS A 12 3.35 -12.56 -19.20
N ARG A 13 2.07 -12.55 -18.80
CA ARG A 13 1.44 -13.51 -17.87
C ARG A 13 2.05 -13.53 -16.46
N ALA A 14 2.78 -12.49 -16.09
CA ALA A 14 3.21 -12.33 -14.70
C ALA A 14 1.98 -12.06 -13.82
N GLU A 15 1.98 -12.63 -12.62
CA GLU A 15 0.89 -12.52 -11.64
C GLU A 15 1.45 -12.18 -10.25
N TRP A 16 0.68 -11.43 -9.48
CA TRP A 16 0.97 -11.04 -8.11
C TRP A 16 -0.32 -11.00 -7.30
N GLU A 17 -0.18 -11.21 -6.00
CA GLU A 17 -1.26 -11.01 -5.03
C GLU A 17 -0.88 -9.84 -4.14
N CYS A 18 -1.79 -8.88 -3.98
CA CYS A 18 -1.58 -7.69 -3.17
C CYS A 18 -2.81 -7.41 -2.31
N MET A 19 -2.56 -7.02 -1.07
CA MET A 19 -3.55 -6.51 -0.14
C MET A 19 -3.80 -5.02 -0.40
N THR A 20 -5.06 -4.62 -0.43
CA THR A 20 -5.53 -3.22 -0.51
C THR A 20 -6.55 -2.92 0.58
N GLY A 21 -6.77 -1.64 0.81
CA GLY A 21 -7.79 -1.15 1.73
C GLY A 21 -7.41 -1.33 3.20
N CYS A 22 -8.39 -1.41 4.09
CA CYS A 22 -8.18 -1.37 5.53
C CYS A 22 -8.97 -2.51 6.20
N GLY A 23 -8.22 -3.45 6.78
CA GLY A 23 -8.78 -4.56 7.54
C GLY A 23 -9.29 -4.12 8.92
N LEU A 24 -10.17 -4.93 9.52
CA LEU A 24 -10.86 -4.61 10.78
C LEU A 24 -9.90 -4.41 11.97
N GLN A 25 -8.80 -5.14 12.03
CA GLN A 25 -7.82 -5.01 13.12
C GLN A 25 -7.13 -3.65 13.12
N HIS A 26 -7.11 -2.94 11.99
CA HIS A 26 -6.50 -1.62 11.86
C HIS A 26 -7.37 -0.50 12.46
N GLY A 27 -8.50 -0.84 13.11
CA GLY A 27 -9.17 0.06 14.05
C GLY A 27 -8.34 0.38 15.30
N ARG A 28 -7.29 -0.40 15.59
CA ARG A 28 -6.32 -0.14 16.67
C ARG A 28 -5.07 0.54 16.14
N LYS A 29 -4.65 1.65 16.76
CA LYS A 29 -3.47 2.43 16.34
C LYS A 29 -2.18 1.60 16.36
N GLU A 30 -2.07 0.66 17.29
CA GLU A 30 -0.90 -0.21 17.43
C GLU A 30 -0.73 -1.10 16.19
N ASN A 31 -1.83 -1.58 15.61
CA ASN A 31 -1.81 -2.38 14.39
C ASN A 31 -1.46 -1.52 13.17
N ILE A 32 -1.91 -0.27 13.12
CA ILE A 32 -1.48 0.69 12.10
C ILE A 32 0.02 0.93 12.17
N ILE A 33 0.59 1.13 13.36
CA ILE A 33 2.04 1.33 13.51
C ILE A 33 2.79 0.07 13.08
N ALA A 34 2.32 -1.10 13.51
CA ALA A 34 2.92 -2.39 13.17
C ALA A 34 2.85 -2.74 11.67
N ALA A 35 1.94 -2.11 10.90
CA ALA A 35 1.85 -2.27 9.46
C ALA A 35 3.08 -1.70 8.72
N PHE A 36 3.79 -0.73 9.32
CA PHE A 36 5.00 -0.12 8.76
C PHE A 36 6.27 -0.83 9.25
N GLN A 37 7.35 -0.71 8.47
CA GLN A 37 8.65 -1.30 8.83
C GLN A 37 9.23 -0.61 10.07
N THR A 38 10.05 -1.33 10.84
CA THR A 38 10.57 -0.88 12.15
C THR A 38 11.22 0.51 12.10
N GLU A 39 11.94 0.82 11.02
CA GLU A 39 12.57 2.13 10.81
C GLU A 39 11.57 3.29 10.61
N GLU A 40 10.34 2.99 10.19
CA GLU A 40 9.28 3.95 9.91
C GLU A 40 8.36 4.18 11.12
N GLN A 41 8.26 3.19 12.01
CA GLN A 41 7.29 3.15 13.11
C GLN A 41 7.38 4.38 14.02
N ALA A 42 8.58 4.90 14.28
CA ALA A 42 8.76 6.09 15.11
C ALA A 42 8.10 7.33 14.49
N ARG A 43 8.18 7.49 13.16
CA ARG A 43 7.56 8.61 12.45
C ARG A 43 6.04 8.47 12.40
N VAL A 44 5.55 7.27 12.12
CA VAL A 44 4.11 6.94 12.10
C VAL A 44 3.48 7.16 13.47
N MET A 45 4.12 6.66 14.52
CA MET A 45 3.69 6.86 15.90
C MET A 45 3.59 8.34 16.23
N LYS A 46 4.60 9.14 15.86
CA LYS A 46 4.58 10.60 16.06
C LYS A 46 3.39 11.24 15.37
N LEU A 47 3.01 10.82 14.16
CA LEU A 47 1.85 11.36 13.45
C LEU A 47 0.53 11.00 14.17
N LEU A 48 0.39 9.76 14.64
CA LEU A 48 -0.80 9.27 15.33
C LEU A 48 -0.97 9.76 16.78
N THR A 49 0.08 10.33 17.38
CA THR A 49 0.07 10.86 18.75
C THR A 49 0.23 12.38 18.80
N GLN A 50 0.40 13.06 17.66
CA GLN A 50 0.51 14.52 17.61
C GLN A 50 -0.73 15.22 18.17
N ASN A 51 -1.91 14.63 17.94
CA ASN A 51 -3.18 15.14 18.43
C ASN A 51 -3.88 14.13 19.36
N PRO A 52 -4.62 14.59 20.39
CA PRO A 52 -5.37 13.69 21.28
C PRO A 52 -6.41 12.84 20.53
N ILE A 53 -7.00 13.39 19.47
CA ILE A 53 -7.95 12.73 18.58
C ILE A 53 -7.47 12.99 17.15
N PRO A 54 -6.50 12.21 16.65
CA PRO A 54 -5.96 12.42 15.31
C PRO A 54 -7.01 12.03 14.27
N LEU A 55 -7.24 12.89 13.28
CA LEU A 55 -8.06 12.55 12.12
C LEU A 55 -7.13 12.04 11.02
N TYR A 56 -7.25 10.75 10.70
CA TYR A 56 -6.43 10.11 9.69
C TYR A 56 -7.23 9.09 8.90
N ASP A 57 -6.72 8.75 7.72
CA ASP A 57 -7.14 7.61 6.92
C ASP A 57 -5.94 6.67 6.77
N PHE A 58 -6.16 5.40 7.06
CA PHE A 58 -5.15 4.34 6.90
C PHE A 58 -5.69 3.28 5.95
N ARG A 59 -4.86 2.89 4.98
CA ARG A 59 -5.15 1.82 4.04
C ARG A 59 -3.87 1.26 3.43
N TYR A 60 -3.89 0.01 3.02
CA TYR A 60 -2.92 -0.54 2.08
C TYR A 60 -3.25 -0.09 0.66
N GLN A 61 -2.23 0.32 -0.09
CA GLN A 61 -2.33 0.64 -1.50
C GLN A 61 -1.28 -0.14 -2.30
N ILE A 62 -1.57 -0.36 -3.58
CA ILE A 62 -0.63 -0.99 -4.49
C ILE A 62 0.33 0.07 -5.02
N ALA A 63 1.62 -0.21 -4.90
CA ALA A 63 2.69 0.62 -5.43
C ALA A 63 3.63 -0.24 -6.28
N SER A 64 4.23 0.35 -7.31
CA SER A 64 5.27 -0.31 -8.10
C SER A 64 6.63 -0.08 -7.43
N CYS A 65 7.37 -1.15 -7.17
CA CYS A 65 8.73 -1.05 -6.67
C CYS A 65 9.73 -1.13 -7.83
N SER A 66 10.43 -0.03 -8.11
CA SER A 66 11.45 0.05 -9.17
C SER A 66 12.67 -0.85 -8.92
N PHE A 67 12.89 -1.29 -7.68
CA PHE A 67 14.02 -2.17 -7.31
C PHE A 67 13.64 -3.66 -7.39
N CYS A 68 12.44 -4.01 -6.95
CA CYS A 68 11.95 -5.39 -7.03
C CYS A 68 11.30 -5.73 -8.38
N HIS A 69 11.03 -4.73 -9.21
CA HIS A 69 10.31 -4.85 -10.48
C HIS A 69 8.98 -5.60 -10.33
N LYS A 70 8.23 -5.30 -9.26
CA LYS A 70 6.91 -5.89 -9.00
C LYS A 70 5.97 -4.91 -8.28
N PRO A 71 4.65 -5.07 -8.43
CA PRO A 71 3.68 -4.47 -7.55
C PRO A 71 3.85 -4.98 -6.12
N VAL A 72 3.66 -4.09 -5.15
CA VAL A 72 3.73 -4.40 -3.71
C VAL A 72 2.63 -3.66 -2.96
N SER A 73 2.09 -4.31 -1.93
CA SER A 73 1.22 -3.66 -0.94
C SER A 73 2.07 -2.83 0.00
N VAL A 74 1.73 -1.55 0.12
CA VAL A 74 2.35 -0.66 1.09
C VAL A 74 1.30 0.02 1.96
N PRO A 75 1.55 0.15 3.27
CA PRO A 75 0.69 0.91 4.15
C PRO A 75 0.78 2.40 3.80
N VAL A 76 -0.37 3.07 3.77
CA VAL A 76 -0.47 4.51 3.53
C VAL A 76 -1.27 5.11 4.65
N LEU A 77 -0.69 6.12 5.30
CA LEU A 77 -1.30 6.90 6.36
C LEU A 77 -1.44 8.34 5.89
N ARG A 78 -2.68 8.80 5.73
CA ARG A 78 -3.00 10.18 5.39
C ARG A 78 -3.54 10.89 6.62
N SER A 79 -2.93 12.00 7.01
CA SER A 79 -3.51 12.93 7.96
C SER A 79 -4.58 13.76 7.28
N ILE A 80 -5.77 13.83 7.87
CA ILE A 80 -6.89 14.64 7.37
C ILE A 80 -6.73 16.11 7.79
N GLU A 81 -5.99 16.37 8.87
CA GLU A 81 -5.86 17.71 9.43
C GLU A 81 -4.92 18.62 8.62
N ASN A 82 -3.88 18.04 8.02
CA ASN A 82 -2.84 18.78 7.29
C ASN A 82 -2.54 18.22 5.89
N ASP A 83 -3.35 17.25 5.41
CA ASP A 83 -3.18 16.55 4.14
C ASP A 83 -1.80 15.88 3.95
N GLU A 84 -1.04 15.65 5.02
CA GLU A 84 0.24 14.94 4.94
C GLU A 84 0.00 13.45 4.65
N ILE A 85 0.68 12.92 3.63
CA ILE A 85 0.63 11.51 3.26
C ILE A 85 1.98 10.86 3.59
N TYR A 86 1.93 9.80 4.39
CA TYR A 86 3.06 8.94 4.65
C TYR A 86 2.85 7.57 3.98
N THR A 87 3.72 7.24 3.02
CA THR A 87 3.71 5.97 2.31
C THR A 87 4.84 5.10 2.80
N GLY A 88 4.50 3.87 3.21
CA GLY A 88 5.47 2.89 3.67
C GLY A 88 6.51 2.51 2.61
N ILE A 89 7.68 2.08 3.06
CA ILE A 89 8.72 1.52 2.17
C ILE A 89 8.30 0.14 1.64
N CYS A 90 8.97 -0.31 0.58
CA CYS A 90 8.71 -1.62 -0.03
C CYS A 90 8.99 -2.75 0.97
N PRO A 91 8.01 -3.61 1.28
CA PRO A 91 8.18 -4.65 2.29
C PRO A 91 9.22 -5.71 1.91
N ALA A 92 9.52 -5.84 0.61
CA ALA A 92 10.46 -6.85 0.10
C ALA A 92 11.92 -6.39 0.09
N CYS A 93 12.20 -5.08 -0.05
CA CYS A 93 13.57 -4.59 -0.20
C CYS A 93 13.92 -3.34 0.61
N GLY A 94 12.97 -2.76 1.35
CA GLY A 94 13.19 -1.56 2.17
C GLY A 94 13.36 -0.26 1.38
N ASN A 95 13.30 -0.27 0.05
CA ASN A 95 13.40 0.95 -0.75
C ASN A 95 12.04 1.64 -0.90
N GLN A 96 12.02 2.96 -1.07
CA GLN A 96 10.79 3.69 -1.32
C GLN A 96 10.18 3.23 -2.67
N PRO A 97 8.94 2.72 -2.69
CA PRO A 97 8.26 2.42 -3.94
C PRO A 97 7.85 3.72 -4.65
N GLN A 98 7.40 3.60 -5.90
CA GLN A 98 6.73 4.70 -6.58
C GLN A 98 5.46 5.11 -5.81
N THR A 99 5.05 6.37 -5.95
CA THR A 99 3.83 6.86 -5.31
C THR A 99 2.65 5.93 -5.65
N PRO A 100 1.93 5.41 -4.64
CA PRO A 100 0.79 4.54 -4.88
C PRO A 100 -0.28 5.27 -5.68
N LEU A 101 -0.94 4.56 -6.58
CA LEU A 101 -2.07 5.10 -7.33
C LEU A 101 -3.34 5.02 -6.45
N PRO A 102 -4.25 6.01 -6.53
CA PRO A 102 -5.53 5.92 -5.86
C PRO A 102 -6.39 4.85 -6.53
N GLU A 103 -6.74 3.82 -5.76
CA GLU A 103 -7.82 2.82 -5.96
C GLU A 103 -7.80 1.96 -7.24
N ASP A 104 -7.19 2.41 -8.35
CA ASP A 104 -7.10 1.68 -9.61
C ASP A 104 -5.64 1.47 -10.06
N ILE A 105 -5.30 0.22 -10.38
CA ILE A 105 -3.99 -0.12 -10.95
C ILE A 105 -3.96 0.02 -12.48
N THR A 106 -5.07 0.44 -13.09
CA THR A 106 -5.27 0.41 -14.55
C THR A 106 -4.26 1.25 -15.33
N ASP A 107 -3.57 2.18 -14.67
CA ASP A 107 -2.51 3.00 -15.27
C ASP A 107 -1.10 2.47 -14.95
N MET A 108 -0.98 1.43 -14.14
CA MET A 108 0.31 0.85 -13.79
C MET A 108 0.81 -0.06 -14.91
N THR A 109 1.84 0.39 -15.62
CA THR A 109 2.54 -0.44 -16.61
C THR A 109 3.21 -1.63 -15.95
N CYS A 110 3.16 -2.79 -16.59
CA CYS A 110 3.80 -4.01 -16.10
C CYS A 110 5.31 -3.79 -15.86
N PRO A 111 5.80 -3.96 -14.62
CA PRO A 111 7.21 -3.72 -14.30
C PRO A 111 8.16 -4.79 -14.86
N VAL A 112 7.62 -5.90 -15.37
CA VAL A 112 8.41 -6.99 -15.98
C VAL A 112 8.63 -6.75 -17.47
N CYS A 113 7.59 -6.40 -18.22
CA CYS A 113 7.67 -6.32 -19.68
C CYS A 113 7.50 -4.91 -20.25
N GLY A 114 6.98 -3.95 -19.49
CA GLY A 114 6.77 -2.56 -19.95
C GLY A 114 5.70 -2.37 -21.04
N ASN A 115 5.07 -3.45 -21.52
CA ASN A 115 4.30 -3.41 -22.77
C ASN A 115 2.83 -3.01 -22.61
N GLN A 116 2.23 -3.31 -21.45
CA GLN A 116 0.80 -3.07 -21.20
C GLN A 116 0.57 -2.72 -19.72
N ALA A 117 -0.55 -2.04 -19.47
CA ALA A 117 -1.08 -1.85 -18.13
C ALA A 117 -1.46 -3.18 -17.47
N LEU A 118 -1.40 -3.19 -16.15
CA LEU A 118 -1.82 -4.31 -15.31
C LEU A 118 -3.33 -4.33 -15.14
N THR A 119 -3.87 -5.53 -14.96
CA THR A 119 -5.27 -5.79 -14.62
C THR A 119 -5.35 -6.37 -13.21
N ALA A 120 -6.38 -6.01 -12.46
CA ALA A 120 -6.61 -6.51 -11.11
C ALA A 120 -8.04 -7.05 -10.97
N ASP A 121 -8.15 -8.23 -10.36
CA ASP A 121 -9.43 -8.80 -9.93
C ASP A 121 -9.40 -8.98 -8.41
N GLU A 122 -10.49 -8.60 -7.74
CA GLU A 122 -10.68 -8.96 -6.34
C GLU A 122 -10.90 -10.47 -6.24
N VAL A 123 -10.08 -11.15 -5.43
CA VAL A 123 -10.15 -12.60 -5.22
C VAL A 123 -10.47 -12.99 -3.78
N GLY A 124 -10.62 -12.01 -2.89
CA GLY A 124 -11.05 -12.24 -1.52
C GLY A 124 -10.89 -11.02 -0.63
N HIS A 125 -11.10 -11.26 0.67
CA HIS A 125 -10.88 -10.27 1.71
C HIS A 125 -9.79 -10.76 2.67
N TRP A 126 -9.14 -9.81 3.33
CA TRP A 126 -8.18 -10.08 4.40
C TRP A 126 -8.60 -9.33 5.67
N ASP A 127 -8.07 -9.83 6.79
CA ASP A 127 -8.39 -9.41 8.17
C ASP A 127 -9.72 -9.95 8.73
#